data_AF-A0AAV4W0T7-F1
#
_entry.id   AF-A0AAV4W0T7-F1
#
_cell.length_a   1.000
_cell.length_b   1.000
_cell.length_c   1.000
_cell.angle_alpha   90.00
_cell.angle_beta   90.00
_cell.angle_gamma   90.00
#
_symmetry.space_group_name_H-M   'P 1'
#
loop_
_entity.id
_entity.type
_entity.pdbx_description
1 polymer ?
#
loop_
_entity_poly.entity_id
_entity_poly.type
_entity_poly.pdbx_seq_one_letter_code
_entity_poly.pdbx_strand_id
1 'polypeptide(L)'
;MWIVLRSRNAIILVIRDICELSRQLMPKCHLGSKTTKMELLFLVAAVAILLTIQVLFFFYQEWEKNSSLIKVPFMEESSLMNVYVWIAVLSVVFTFNISASTCNLMLLLCYNSYCILYKIMESYGNKLKDELNQGKCSFKQISRYISLFATITRRVKEIDQALGTSAFILYTTTISSLFNSVSVVLADSQSYRTSVANVYVVWTTFTAIVTFLVLTFSGALVYKGGENIKQAMIDCSDIVAKHSPNLKTTLTFSLLVENIKGSNIVVTGWSMFTIQKGFILSVAGLVMTYGVLMYQMDALKTE
;
A
#
# COMPACT_ATOMS: atom_id res chain seq x y z
N MET A 1 -8.42 -9.33 9.37
CA MET A 1 -7.45 -9.82 10.38
C MET A 1 -6.94 -11.25 10.12
N TRP A 2 -7.82 -12.22 9.87
CA TRP A 2 -7.41 -13.64 9.68
C TRP A 2 -6.47 -13.88 8.48
N ILE A 3 -6.73 -13.21 7.34
CA ILE A 3 -5.88 -13.29 6.14
C ILE A 3 -4.44 -12.84 6.44
N VAL A 4 -4.30 -11.74 7.19
CA VAL A 4 -3.01 -11.18 7.62
C VAL A 4 -2.26 -12.15 8.54
N LEU A 5 -2.96 -12.79 9.47
CA LEU A 5 -2.35 -13.79 10.36
C LEU A 5 -1.86 -15.01 9.58
N ARG A 6 -2.62 -15.45 8.57
CA ARG A 6 -2.25 -16.57 7.71
C ARG A 6 -1.01 -16.27 6.85
N SER A 7 -0.87 -15.05 6.34
CA SER A 7 0.26 -14.66 5.49
C SER A 7 1.50 -14.20 6.26
N ARG A 8 1.43 -14.07 7.59
CA ARG A 8 2.53 -13.53 8.43
C ARG A 8 3.87 -14.21 8.17
N ASN A 9 3.92 -15.54 8.15
CA ASN A 9 5.18 -16.27 7.96
C ASN A 9 5.77 -16.02 6.57
N ALA A 10 4.92 -15.99 5.53
CA ALA A 10 5.35 -15.67 4.18
C ALA A 10 5.90 -14.25 4.09
N ILE A 11 5.21 -13.27 4.69
CA ILE A 11 5.65 -11.87 4.72
C ILE A 11 7.01 -11.74 5.42
N ILE A 12 7.20 -12.37 6.58
CA ILE A 12 8.46 -12.32 7.34
C ILE A 12 9.61 -12.92 6.53
N LEU A 13 9.40 -14.09 5.92
CA LEU A 13 10.41 -14.76 5.10
C LEU A 13 10.81 -13.89 3.91
N VAL A 14 9.82 -13.34 3.21
CA VAL A 14 10.05 -12.50 2.04
C VAL A 14 10.78 -11.20 2.41
N ILE A 15 10.42 -10.56 3.53
CA ILE A 15 11.12 -9.36 4.03
C ILE A 15 12.57 -9.67 4.41
N ARG A 16 12.82 -10.81 5.05
CA ARG A 16 14.18 -11.24 5.40
C ARG A 16 15.01 -11.45 4.13
N ASP A 17 14.44 -12.15 3.16
CA ASP A 17 15.09 -12.52 1.92
C ASP A 17 15.41 -11.29 1.04
N ILE A 18 14.52 -10.30 0.97
CA ILE A 18 14.82 -9.03 0.27
C ILE A 18 15.86 -8.20 1.02
N CYS A 19 15.87 -8.24 2.36
CA CYS A 19 16.88 -7.55 3.14
C CYS A 19 18.27 -8.17 2.93
N GLU A 20 18.35 -9.50 2.87
CA GLU A 20 19.59 -10.21 2.55
C GLU A 20 20.07 -9.87 1.14
N LEU A 21 19.18 -9.91 0.14
CA LEU A 21 19.51 -9.53 -1.24
C LEU A 21 20.01 -8.09 -1.34
N SER A 22 19.35 -7.17 -0.63
CA SER A 22 19.75 -5.77 -0.59
C SER A 22 21.11 -5.59 0.10
N ARG A 23 21.45 -6.35 1.16
CA ARG A 23 22.81 -6.32 1.73
C ARG A 23 23.87 -6.79 0.74
N GLN A 24 23.58 -7.82 -0.05
CA GLN A 24 24.51 -8.34 -1.05
C GLN A 24 24.71 -7.34 -2.20
N LEU A 25 23.65 -6.67 -2.65
CA LEU A 25 23.71 -5.72 -3.77
C LEU A 25 24.15 -4.32 -3.33
N MET A 26 23.82 -3.87 -2.13
CA MET A 26 24.01 -2.49 -1.67
C MET A 26 24.57 -2.44 -0.24
N PRO A 27 25.79 -2.96 0.02
CA PRO A 27 26.32 -3.09 1.38
C PRO A 27 26.50 -1.75 2.12
N LYS A 28 26.61 -0.64 1.39
CA LYS A 28 26.77 0.72 1.95
C LYS A 28 25.45 1.48 2.09
N CYS A 29 24.33 0.95 1.61
CA CYS A 29 23.05 1.65 1.63
C CYS A 29 22.20 1.22 2.83
N HIS A 30 21.52 2.19 3.44
CA HIS A 30 20.60 1.90 4.53
C HIS A 30 19.34 1.20 3.98
N LEU A 31 19.03 0.03 4.55
CA LEU A 31 17.83 -0.74 4.24
C LEU A 31 16.58 -0.03 4.76
N GLY A 32 15.58 0.14 3.91
CA GLY A 32 14.33 0.80 4.24
C GLY A 32 14.38 2.32 4.13
N SER A 33 13.35 2.97 4.70
CA SER A 33 13.30 4.41 4.81
C SER A 33 14.09 4.89 6.03
N LYS A 34 14.94 5.92 5.87
CA LYS A 34 15.59 6.59 7.01
C LYS A 34 14.56 7.16 8.01
N THR A 35 13.33 7.37 7.54
CA THR A 35 12.22 7.93 8.29
C THR A 35 11.32 6.88 8.94
N THR A 36 11.63 5.57 8.89
CA THR A 36 10.74 4.52 9.43
C THR A 36 10.35 4.74 10.89
N LYS A 37 11.27 5.23 11.74
CA LYS A 37 10.95 5.58 13.14
C LYS A 37 9.95 6.75 13.25
N MET A 38 10.12 7.77 12.42
CA MET A 38 9.21 8.92 12.36
C MET A 38 7.85 8.51 11.78
N GLU A 39 7.84 7.65 10.77
CA GLU A 39 6.62 7.06 10.20
C GLU A 39 5.84 6.26 11.25
N LEU A 40 6.53 5.45 12.06
CA LEU A 40 5.91 4.71 13.17
C LEU A 40 5.37 5.64 14.26
N LEU A 41 6.11 6.70 14.61
CA LEU A 41 5.65 7.70 15.57
C LEU A 41 4.38 8.42 15.07
N PHE A 42 4.36 8.81 13.80
CA PHE A 42 3.20 9.42 13.16
C PHE A 42 2.00 8.46 13.15
N LEU A 43 2.24 7.16 12.93
CA LEU A 43 1.24 6.11 13.02
C LEU A 43 0.57 6.08 14.41
N VAL A 44 1.38 6.06 15.46
CA VAL A 44 0.90 5.97 16.85
C VAL A 44 0.12 7.23 17.20
N ALA A 45 0.63 8.41 16.82
CA ALA A 45 -0.07 9.68 17.00
C ALA A 45 -1.41 9.70 16.27
N ALA A 46 -1.46 9.24 15.01
CA ALA A 46 -2.69 9.22 14.22
C ALA A 46 -3.76 8.28 14.82
N VAL A 47 -3.36 7.11 15.33
CA VAL A 47 -4.26 6.19 16.02
C VAL A 47 -4.74 6.76 17.35
N ALA A 48 -3.87 7.44 18.11
CA ALA A 48 -4.26 8.09 19.37
C ALA A 48 -5.29 9.21 19.15
N ILE A 49 -5.10 10.03 18.11
CA ILE A 49 -6.05 11.08 17.72
C ILE A 49 -7.40 10.45 17.35
N LEU A 50 -7.39 9.40 16.52
CA LEU A 50 -8.60 8.68 16.11
C LEU A 50 -9.36 8.09 17.30
N LEU A 51 -8.65 7.45 18.23
CA LEU A 51 -9.22 6.92 19.47
C LEU A 51 -9.88 8.03 20.29
N THR A 52 -9.21 9.18 20.42
CA THR A 52 -9.73 10.33 21.17
C THR A 52 -11.02 10.86 20.55
N ILE A 53 -11.06 11.04 19.23
CA ILE A 53 -12.26 11.48 18.50
C ILE A 53 -13.41 10.50 18.72
N GLN A 54 -13.15 9.20 18.64
CA GLN A 54 -14.19 8.18 18.83
C GLN A 54 -14.71 8.11 20.26
N VAL A 55 -13.84 8.22 21.25
CA VAL A 55 -14.24 8.25 22.65
C VAL A 55 -15.14 9.47 22.91
N LEU A 56 -14.76 10.64 22.40
CA LEU A 56 -15.60 11.84 22.50
C LEU A 56 -16.94 11.66 21.77
N PHE A 57 -16.94 11.11 20.55
CA PHE A 57 -18.17 10.91 19.80
C PHE A 57 -19.15 9.95 20.51
N PHE A 58 -18.68 8.76 20.88
CA PHE A 58 -19.56 7.71 21.41
C PHE A 58 -19.96 7.91 22.88
N PHE A 59 -19.04 8.41 23.73
CA PHE A 59 -19.30 8.51 25.17
C PHE A 59 -19.74 9.90 25.63
N TYR A 60 -19.44 10.96 24.87
CA TYR A 60 -19.86 12.32 25.25
C TYR A 60 -21.04 12.80 24.41
N GLN A 61 -21.02 12.58 23.10
CA GLN A 61 -22.03 13.14 22.21
C GLN A 61 -23.23 12.22 21.98
N GLU A 62 -23.00 10.97 21.60
CA GLU A 62 -24.07 10.03 21.20
C GLU A 62 -24.49 9.08 22.34
N TRP A 63 -24.04 9.30 23.58
CA TRP A 63 -24.26 8.38 24.68
C TRP A 63 -25.75 8.11 24.95
N GLU A 64 -26.56 9.16 25.07
CA GLU A 64 -28.01 9.04 25.34
C GLU A 64 -28.76 8.34 24.20
N LYS A 65 -28.35 8.58 22.96
CA LYS A 65 -28.93 7.94 21.79
C LYS A 65 -28.53 6.46 21.73
N ASN A 66 -27.27 6.15 21.97
CA ASN A 66 -26.76 4.77 21.95
C ASN A 66 -27.33 3.95 23.10
N SER A 67 -27.47 4.52 24.29
CA SER A 67 -28.05 3.84 25.46
C SER A 67 -29.53 3.54 25.27
N SER A 68 -30.28 4.40 24.57
CA SER A 68 -31.70 4.17 24.26
C SER A 68 -31.93 3.22 23.07
N LEU A 69 -31.01 3.16 22.11
CA LEU A 69 -31.06 2.24 20.97
C LEU A 69 -30.74 0.79 21.34
N ILE A 70 -29.79 0.57 22.25
CA ILE A 70 -29.35 -0.77 22.64
C ILE A 70 -30.31 -1.31 23.71
N LYS A 71 -31.39 -1.95 23.26
CA LYS A 71 -32.31 -2.67 24.14
C LYS A 71 -31.94 -4.14 24.20
N VAL A 72 -31.55 -4.60 25.39
CA VAL A 72 -31.37 -6.03 25.67
C VAL A 72 -32.64 -6.54 26.35
N PRO A 73 -33.41 -7.43 25.70
CA PRO A 73 -34.76 -7.81 26.15
C PRO A 73 -34.84 -8.50 27.53
N PHE A 74 -33.70 -8.80 28.17
CA PHE A 74 -33.62 -9.44 29.49
C PHE A 74 -33.05 -8.54 30.60
N MET A 75 -32.68 -7.28 30.31
CA MET A 75 -31.96 -6.40 31.27
C MET A 75 -32.58 -5.01 31.44
N GLU A 76 -33.80 -4.79 30.93
CA GLU A 76 -34.42 -3.45 30.75
C GLU A 76 -34.49 -2.58 32.02
N GLU A 77 -34.57 -3.16 33.23
CA GLU A 77 -34.67 -2.41 34.50
C GLU A 77 -33.42 -2.50 35.40
N SER A 78 -32.35 -3.14 34.94
CA SER A 78 -31.17 -3.39 35.78
C SER A 78 -30.11 -2.31 35.65
N SER A 79 -29.45 -1.95 36.76
CA SER A 79 -28.22 -1.13 36.77
C SER A 79 -27.08 -1.71 35.92
N LEU A 80 -27.18 -2.99 35.55
CA LEU A 80 -26.27 -3.71 34.67
C LEU A 80 -26.40 -3.30 33.20
N MET A 81 -27.54 -2.73 32.77
CA MET A 81 -27.73 -2.30 31.38
C MET A 81 -26.70 -1.24 30.97
N ASN A 82 -26.44 -0.25 31.83
CA ASN A 82 -25.44 0.78 31.56
C ASN A 82 -24.03 0.18 31.42
N VAL A 83 -23.67 -0.77 32.29
CA VAL A 83 -22.37 -1.47 32.22
C VAL A 83 -22.26 -2.24 30.91
N TYR A 84 -23.32 -2.92 30.49
CA TYR A 84 -23.35 -3.65 29.23
C TYR A 84 -23.16 -2.72 28.02
N VAL A 85 -23.91 -1.60 27.95
CA VAL A 85 -23.79 -0.61 26.87
C VAL A 85 -22.35 -0.06 26.83
N TRP A 86 -21.76 0.25 27.99
CA TRP A 86 -20.35 0.67 28.09
C TRP A 86 -19.41 -0.36 27.47
N ILE A 87 -19.54 -1.64 27.85
CA ILE A 87 -18.70 -2.72 27.33
C ILE A 87 -18.88 -2.89 25.82
N ALA A 88 -20.12 -2.84 25.33
CA ALA A 88 -20.43 -2.99 23.91
C ALA A 88 -19.82 -1.85 23.08
N VAL A 89 -20.04 -0.60 23.49
CA VAL A 89 -19.48 0.59 22.81
C VAL A 89 -17.95 0.57 22.85
N LEU A 90 -17.36 0.27 24.00
CA LEU A 90 -15.91 0.16 24.16
C LEU A 90 -15.32 -0.92 23.24
N SER A 91 -15.99 -2.08 23.14
CA SER A 91 -15.57 -3.16 22.24
C SER A 91 -15.60 -2.75 20.78
N VAL A 92 -16.61 -1.99 20.36
CA VAL A 92 -16.70 -1.42 18.99
C VAL A 92 -15.54 -0.45 18.74
N VAL A 93 -15.29 0.49 19.65
CA VAL A 93 -14.20 1.48 19.54
C VAL A 93 -12.84 0.77 19.48
N PHE A 94 -12.57 -0.20 20.34
CA PHE A 94 -11.31 -0.95 20.30
C PHE A 94 -11.14 -1.77 19.02
N THR A 95 -12.19 -2.46 18.57
CA THR A 95 -12.15 -3.26 17.33
C THR A 95 -11.83 -2.38 16.13
N PHE A 96 -12.43 -1.19 16.06
CA PHE A 96 -12.16 -0.22 15.01
C PHE A 96 -10.70 0.28 15.06
N ASN A 97 -10.20 0.69 16.23
CA ASN A 97 -8.82 1.19 16.37
C ASN A 97 -7.77 0.11 16.07
N ILE A 98 -8.00 -1.13 16.50
CA ILE A 98 -7.14 -2.27 16.17
C ILE A 98 -7.12 -2.51 14.67
N SER A 99 -8.28 -2.42 14.01
CA SER A 99 -8.40 -2.58 12.56
C SER A 99 -7.67 -1.46 11.81
N ALA A 100 -7.86 -0.21 12.23
CA ALA A 100 -7.16 0.95 11.67
C ALA A 100 -5.64 0.84 11.85
N SER A 101 -5.18 0.48 13.05
CA SER A 101 -3.76 0.26 13.33
C SER A 101 -3.17 -0.87 12.47
N THR A 102 -3.91 -1.98 12.29
CA THR A 102 -3.49 -3.08 11.43
C THR A 102 -3.35 -2.65 9.97
N CYS A 103 -4.30 -1.87 9.44
CA CYS A 103 -4.23 -1.34 8.09
C CYS A 103 -3.02 -0.41 7.91
N ASN A 104 -2.80 0.48 8.88
CA ASN A 104 -1.69 1.41 8.92
C ASN A 104 -0.32 0.69 8.97
N LEU A 105 -0.19 -0.36 9.78
CA LEU A 105 1.01 -1.20 9.80
C LEU A 105 1.22 -1.92 8.46
N MET A 106 0.15 -2.41 7.83
CA MET A 106 0.23 -3.04 6.52
C MET A 106 0.65 -2.05 5.43
N LEU A 107 0.15 -0.82 5.46
CA LEU A 107 0.59 0.25 4.57
C LEU A 107 2.10 0.48 4.71
N LEU A 108 2.59 0.60 5.94
CA LEU A 108 4.01 0.81 6.23
C LEU A 108 4.89 -0.34 5.70
N LEU A 109 4.43 -1.59 5.85
CA LEU A 109 5.12 -2.77 5.32
C LEU A 109 5.15 -2.77 3.79
N CYS A 110 4.03 -2.44 3.13
CA CYS A 110 3.95 -2.33 1.67
C CYS A 110 4.90 -1.24 1.17
N TYR A 111 4.78 -0.04 1.74
CA TYR A 111 5.61 1.11 1.38
C TYR A 111 7.12 0.79 1.49
N ASN A 112 7.57 0.26 2.62
CA ASN A 112 8.98 -0.06 2.82
C ASN A 112 9.47 -1.16 1.88
N SER A 113 8.67 -2.21 1.67
CA SER A 113 9.04 -3.32 0.77
C SER A 113 9.18 -2.85 -0.68
N TYR A 114 8.24 -2.04 -1.15
CA TYR A 114 8.26 -1.47 -2.51
C TYR A 114 9.42 -0.49 -2.70
N CYS A 115 9.71 0.35 -1.70
CA CYS A 115 10.88 1.23 -1.73
C CYS A 115 12.21 0.47 -1.76
N ILE A 116 12.34 -0.64 -1.01
CA ILE A 116 13.54 -1.49 -1.06
C ILE A 116 13.68 -2.14 -2.43
N LEU A 117 12.59 -2.68 -3.00
CA LEU A 117 12.59 -3.25 -4.35
C LEU A 117 13.04 -2.25 -5.40
N TYR A 118 12.51 -1.03 -5.36
CA TYR A 118 12.92 0.05 -6.26
C TYR A 118 14.43 0.30 -6.17
N LYS A 119 14.98 0.46 -4.96
CA LYS A 119 16.41 0.69 -4.74
C LYS A 119 17.28 -0.45 -5.27
N ILE A 120 16.84 -1.70 -5.09
CA ILE A 120 17.53 -2.88 -5.63
C ILE A 120 17.58 -2.82 -7.16
N MET A 121 16.45 -2.51 -7.80
CA MET A 121 16.35 -2.41 -9.26
C MET A 121 17.19 -1.26 -9.82
N GLU A 122 17.11 -0.09 -9.18
CA GLU A 122 17.91 1.08 -9.55
C GLU A 122 19.41 0.79 -9.40
N SER A 123 19.83 0.18 -8.29
CA SER A 123 21.22 -0.20 -8.09
C SER A 123 21.69 -1.26 -9.10
N TYR A 124 20.83 -2.21 -9.47
CA TYR A 124 21.13 -3.20 -10.51
C TYR A 124 21.35 -2.51 -11.86
N GLY A 125 20.42 -1.64 -12.28
CA GLY A 125 20.50 -0.93 -13.56
C GLY A 125 21.75 -0.04 -13.65
N ASN A 126 22.07 0.71 -12.59
CA ASN A 126 23.25 1.58 -12.55
C ASN A 126 24.55 0.77 -12.63
N LYS A 127 24.68 -0.30 -11.83
CA LYS A 127 25.88 -1.15 -11.86
C LYS A 127 26.10 -1.82 -13.22
N LEU A 128 25.02 -2.30 -13.83
CA LEU A 128 25.05 -2.89 -15.15
C LEU A 128 25.56 -1.87 -16.19
N LYS A 129 25.01 -0.65 -16.16
CA LYS A 129 25.44 0.45 -17.04
C LYS A 129 26.90 0.83 -16.82
N ASP A 130 27.33 0.97 -15.57
CA ASP A 130 28.69 1.34 -15.20
C ASP A 130 29.72 0.27 -15.64
N GLU A 131 29.46 -1.02 -15.41
CA GLU A 131 30.37 -2.09 -15.79
C GLU A 131 30.47 -2.27 -17.31
N LEU A 132 29.37 -2.10 -18.03
CA LEU A 132 29.34 -2.19 -19.49
C LEU A 132 30.02 -0.98 -20.16
N ASN A 133 29.82 0.22 -19.62
CA ASN A 133 30.53 1.43 -20.08
C ASN A 133 32.06 1.33 -19.88
N GLN A 134 32.52 0.56 -18.89
CA GLN A 134 33.95 0.31 -18.67
C GLN A 134 34.54 -0.73 -19.64
N GLY A 135 33.77 -1.24 -20.61
CA GLY A 135 34.22 -2.27 -21.56
C GLY A 135 34.46 -3.64 -20.92
N LYS A 136 34.05 -3.85 -19.66
CA LYS A 136 34.20 -5.12 -18.94
C LYS A 136 33.05 -6.05 -19.30
N CYS A 137 33.07 -6.53 -20.55
CA CYS A 137 31.99 -7.31 -21.12
C CYS A 137 32.39 -8.79 -21.25
N SER A 138 32.64 -9.47 -20.13
CA SER A 138 32.91 -10.91 -20.14
C SER A 138 31.63 -11.74 -20.07
N PHE A 139 31.63 -12.90 -20.75
CA PHE A 139 30.54 -13.87 -20.67
C PHE A 139 30.13 -14.21 -19.22
N LYS A 140 31.12 -14.39 -18.33
CA LYS A 140 30.87 -14.69 -16.91
C LYS A 140 30.12 -13.56 -16.19
N GLN A 141 30.41 -12.30 -16.53
CA GLN A 141 29.70 -11.14 -15.94
C GLN A 141 28.26 -11.08 -16.44
N ILE A 142 28.02 -11.19 -17.75
CA ILE A 142 26.66 -11.16 -18.30
C ILE A 142 25.81 -12.30 -17.74
N SER A 143 26.37 -13.51 -17.66
CA SER A 143 25.72 -14.67 -17.04
C SER A 143 25.36 -14.41 -15.56
N ARG A 144 26.23 -13.76 -14.80
CA ARG A 144 25.94 -13.33 -13.43
C ARG A 144 24.79 -12.33 -13.38
N TYR A 145 24.73 -11.36 -14.30
CA TYR A 145 23.63 -10.40 -14.38
C TYR A 145 22.29 -11.06 -14.70
N ILE A 146 22.25 -12.05 -15.60
CA ILE A 146 21.05 -12.86 -15.87
C ILE A 146 20.55 -13.53 -14.58
N SER A 147 21.46 -14.18 -13.85
CA SER A 147 21.11 -14.86 -12.59
C SER A 147 20.60 -13.87 -11.51
N LEU A 148 21.24 -12.71 -11.40
CA LEU A 148 20.80 -11.64 -10.49
C LEU A 148 19.43 -11.08 -10.90
N PHE A 149 19.19 -10.87 -12.19
CA PHE A 149 17.92 -10.39 -12.71
C PHE A 149 16.77 -11.38 -12.46
N ALA A 150 17.01 -12.66 -12.71
CA ALA A 150 16.06 -13.73 -12.41
C ALA A 150 15.74 -13.78 -10.90
N THR A 151 16.77 -13.58 -10.06
CA THR A 151 16.59 -13.50 -8.60
C THR A 151 15.74 -12.30 -8.20
N ILE A 152 16.01 -11.10 -8.75
CA ILE A 152 15.22 -9.89 -8.49
C ILE A 152 13.76 -10.10 -8.91
N THR A 153 13.52 -10.59 -10.13
CA THR A 153 12.17 -10.83 -10.66
C THR A 153 11.40 -11.83 -9.79
N ARG A 154 12.06 -12.92 -9.36
CA ARG A 154 11.47 -13.87 -8.43
C ARG A 154 11.10 -13.22 -7.09
N ARG A 155 11.99 -12.40 -6.51
CA ARG A 155 11.70 -11.70 -5.24
C ARG A 155 10.55 -10.70 -5.35
N VAL A 156 10.45 -10.00 -6.49
CA VAL A 156 9.30 -9.12 -6.75
C VAL A 156 8.00 -9.91 -6.75
N LYS A 157 7.97 -11.05 -7.44
CA LYS A 157 6.79 -11.93 -7.49
C LYS A 157 6.42 -12.49 -6.12
N GLU A 158 7.39 -12.89 -5.31
CA GLU A 158 7.16 -13.36 -3.94
C GLU A 158 6.60 -12.25 -3.04
N ILE A 159 7.11 -11.02 -3.17
CA ILE A 159 6.57 -9.83 -2.48
C ILE A 159 5.14 -9.55 -2.94
N ASP A 160 4.89 -9.59 -4.24
CA ASP A 160 3.56 -9.36 -4.79
C ASP A 160 2.56 -10.42 -4.29
N GLN A 161 2.98 -11.69 -4.24
CA GLN A 161 2.13 -12.76 -3.72
C GLN A 161 1.87 -12.62 -2.21
N ALA A 162 2.86 -12.18 -1.43
CA ALA A 162 2.73 -12.04 0.03
C ALA A 162 1.95 -10.78 0.45
N LEU A 163 2.14 -9.66 -0.26
CA LEU A 163 1.57 -8.35 0.08
C LEU A 163 0.40 -7.95 -0.82
N GLY A 164 0.21 -8.59 -1.97
CA GLY A 164 -0.82 -8.22 -2.94
C GLY A 164 -2.24 -8.29 -2.38
N THR A 165 -2.55 -9.29 -1.56
CA THR A 165 -3.85 -9.36 -0.86
C THR A 165 -3.99 -8.24 0.17
N SER A 166 -2.92 -7.88 0.89
CA SER A 166 -2.95 -6.75 1.83
C SER A 166 -3.14 -5.43 1.10
N ALA A 167 -2.44 -5.21 -0.01
CA ALA A 167 -2.60 -4.02 -0.85
C ALA A 167 -4.04 -3.92 -1.40
N PHE A 168 -4.62 -5.03 -1.86
CA PHE A 168 -6.01 -5.10 -2.31
C PHE A 168 -7.00 -4.68 -1.21
N ILE A 169 -6.84 -5.23 0.01
CA ILE A 169 -7.71 -4.89 1.15
C ILE A 169 -7.54 -3.41 1.54
N LEU A 170 -6.32 -2.85 1.48
CA LEU A 170 -6.06 -1.43 1.75
C LEU A 170 -6.74 -0.54 0.72
N TYR A 171 -6.65 -0.86 -0.57
CA TYR A 171 -7.35 -0.13 -1.62
C TYR A 171 -8.87 -0.20 -1.45
N THR A 172 -9.41 -1.39 -1.16
CA THR A 172 -10.85 -1.57 -0.95
C THR A 172 -11.33 -0.77 0.25
N THR A 173 -10.60 -0.81 1.36
CA THR A 173 -10.92 -0.06 2.59
C THR A 173 -10.84 1.46 2.36
N THR A 174 -9.80 1.95 1.68
CA THR A 174 -9.64 3.39 1.41
C THR A 174 -10.73 3.91 0.47
N ILE A 175 -11.03 3.21 -0.62
CA ILE A 175 -12.11 3.58 -1.55
C ILE A 175 -13.47 3.56 -0.84
N SER A 176 -13.75 2.51 -0.05
CA SER A 176 -14.98 2.43 0.76
C SER A 176 -15.07 3.58 1.76
N SER A 177 -13.95 3.96 2.39
CA SER A 177 -13.89 5.10 3.32
C SER A 177 -14.18 6.42 2.61
N LEU A 178 -13.74 6.61 1.37
CA LEU A 178 -14.07 7.80 0.58
C LEU A 178 -15.57 7.86 0.27
N PHE A 179 -16.16 6.75 -0.18
CA PHE A 179 -17.62 6.69 -0.42
C PHE A 179 -18.44 6.92 0.85
N ASN A 180 -18.03 6.32 1.97
CA ASN A 180 -18.67 6.56 3.26
C ASN A 180 -18.58 8.03 3.67
N SER A 181 -17.44 8.68 3.45
CA SER A 181 -17.26 10.09 3.77
C SER A 181 -18.17 10.98 2.93
N VAL A 182 -18.24 10.75 1.61
CA VAL A 182 -19.17 11.46 0.72
C VAL A 182 -20.62 11.24 1.16
N SER A 183 -20.98 10.01 1.53
CA SER A 183 -22.34 9.68 1.96
C SER A 183 -22.72 10.36 3.27
N VAL A 184 -21.79 10.47 4.23
CA VAL A 184 -22.03 11.18 5.49
C VAL A 184 -22.15 12.69 5.27
N VAL A 185 -21.33 13.28 4.38
CA VAL A 185 -21.42 14.72 4.05
C VAL A 185 -22.75 15.07 3.39
N LEU A 186 -23.30 14.19 2.56
CA LEU A 186 -24.57 14.39 1.88
C LEU A 186 -25.80 13.97 2.71
N ALA A 187 -25.61 13.28 3.83
CA ALA A 187 -26.74 12.82 4.64
C ALA A 187 -27.37 13.98 5.44
N ASP A 188 -28.67 14.23 5.23
CA ASP A 188 -29.39 15.32 5.91
C ASP A 188 -29.81 15.00 7.38
N SER A 189 -29.27 13.94 7.99
CA SER A 189 -29.64 13.58 9.35
C SER A 189 -28.95 14.47 10.39
N GLN A 190 -29.70 14.93 11.40
CA GLN A 190 -29.18 15.79 12.48
C GLN A 190 -27.97 15.18 13.23
N SER A 191 -27.89 13.86 13.35
CA SER A 191 -26.76 13.17 14.01
C SER A 191 -25.42 13.32 13.29
N TYR A 192 -25.42 13.56 11.96
CA TYR A 192 -24.18 13.75 11.19
C TYR A 192 -23.75 15.21 11.07
N ARG A 193 -24.59 16.17 11.48
CA ARG A 193 -24.26 17.61 11.46
C ARG A 193 -23.47 18.08 12.69
N THR A 194 -23.01 17.16 13.52
CA THR A 194 -22.28 17.49 14.74
C THR A 194 -20.83 17.84 14.44
N SER A 195 -20.23 18.75 15.22
CA SER A 195 -18.83 19.15 15.04
C SER A 195 -17.86 17.97 15.14
N VAL A 196 -18.15 16.98 16.01
CA VAL A 196 -17.30 15.79 16.17
C VAL A 196 -17.44 14.85 14.97
N ALA A 197 -18.65 14.65 14.43
CA ALA A 197 -18.85 13.87 13.20
C ALA A 197 -18.11 14.51 12.02
N ASN A 198 -18.19 15.83 11.86
CA ASN A 198 -17.45 16.55 10.82
C ASN A 198 -15.94 16.36 10.95
N VAL A 199 -15.38 16.50 12.17
CA VAL A 199 -13.95 16.25 12.42
C VAL A 199 -13.57 14.81 12.09
N TYR A 200 -14.40 13.83 12.46
CA TYR A 200 -14.19 12.42 12.14
C TYR A 200 -14.18 12.15 10.63
N VAL A 201 -15.15 12.70 9.89
CA VAL A 201 -15.24 12.56 8.43
C VAL A 201 -14.04 13.19 7.73
N VAL A 202 -13.65 14.40 8.13
CA VAL A 202 -12.46 15.09 7.59
C VAL A 202 -11.21 14.25 7.84
N TRP A 203 -11.04 13.74 9.06
CA TRP A 203 -9.87 12.94 9.44
C TRP A 203 -9.80 11.61 8.69
N THR A 204 -10.93 10.89 8.58
CA THR A 204 -11.01 9.61 7.85
C THR A 204 -10.80 9.80 6.35
N THR A 205 -11.36 10.87 5.76
CA THR A 205 -11.10 11.23 4.36
C THR A 205 -9.64 11.53 4.12
N PHE A 206 -9.03 12.36 4.97
CA PHE A 206 -7.62 12.72 4.85
C PHE A 206 -6.71 11.48 4.93
N THR A 207 -6.92 10.63 5.93
CA THR A 207 -6.13 9.40 6.10
C THR A 207 -6.34 8.42 4.95
N ALA A 208 -7.54 8.31 4.40
CA ALA A 208 -7.82 7.50 3.21
C ALA A 208 -7.07 8.01 1.97
N ILE A 209 -7.08 9.32 1.72
CA ILE A 209 -6.35 9.94 0.60
C ILE A 209 -4.84 9.71 0.76
N VAL A 210 -4.28 9.99 1.94
CA VAL A 210 -2.85 9.79 2.20
C VAL A 210 -2.45 8.33 2.01
N THR A 211 -3.22 7.40 2.56
CA THR A 211 -2.99 5.95 2.43
C THR A 211 -3.00 5.53 0.96
N PHE A 212 -4.02 5.96 0.22
CA PHE A 212 -4.19 5.66 -1.19
C PHE A 212 -3.01 6.19 -2.03
N LEU A 213 -2.60 7.43 -1.80
CA LEU A 213 -1.48 8.05 -2.50
C LEU A 213 -0.15 7.37 -2.18
N VAL A 214 0.15 7.13 -0.90
CA VAL A 214 1.39 6.46 -0.47
C VAL A 214 1.51 5.06 -1.10
N LEU A 215 0.43 4.28 -1.07
CA LEU A 215 0.41 2.95 -1.67
C LEU A 215 0.59 3.01 -3.19
N THR A 216 -0.08 3.95 -3.86
CA THR A 216 -0.01 4.08 -5.32
C THR A 216 1.35 4.58 -5.79
N PHE A 217 1.93 5.58 -5.12
CA PHE A 217 3.25 6.09 -5.45
C PHE A 217 4.34 5.04 -5.21
N SER A 218 4.27 4.32 -4.09
CA SER A 218 5.26 3.27 -3.81
C SER A 218 5.18 2.10 -4.78
N GLY A 219 3.98 1.64 -5.16
CA GLY A 219 3.84 0.66 -6.25
C GLY A 219 4.34 1.18 -7.59
N ALA A 220 4.07 2.45 -7.92
CA ALA A 220 4.58 3.09 -9.13
C ALA A 220 6.12 3.24 -9.16
N LEU A 221 6.78 3.34 -8.00
CA LEU A 221 8.24 3.30 -7.93
C LEU A 221 8.78 1.95 -8.40
N VAL A 222 8.16 0.83 -8.00
CA VAL A 222 8.59 -0.50 -8.45
C VAL A 222 8.45 -0.65 -9.97
N TYR A 223 7.32 -0.19 -10.52
CA TYR A 223 7.13 -0.14 -11.97
C TYR A 223 8.22 0.68 -12.68
N LYS A 224 8.51 1.88 -12.16
CA LYS A 224 9.59 2.73 -12.69
C LYS A 224 10.96 2.04 -12.57
N GLY A 225 11.20 1.31 -11.49
CA GLY A 225 12.42 0.51 -11.32
C GLY A 225 12.57 -0.57 -12.40
N GLY A 226 11.49 -1.27 -12.74
CA GLY A 226 11.45 -2.23 -13.85
C GLY A 226 11.75 -1.57 -15.20
N GLU A 227 11.12 -0.43 -15.48
CA GLU A 227 11.37 0.34 -16.72
C GLU A 227 12.80 0.89 -16.79
N ASN A 228 13.38 1.33 -15.67
CA ASN A 228 14.78 1.77 -15.61
C ASN A 228 15.75 0.63 -15.98
N ILE A 229 15.46 -0.61 -15.56
CA ILE A 229 16.26 -1.78 -15.95
C ILE A 229 16.14 -2.02 -17.46
N LYS A 230 14.93 -1.97 -18.01
CA LYS A 230 14.71 -2.12 -19.47
C LYS A 230 15.45 -1.05 -20.26
N GLN A 231 15.39 0.21 -19.81
CA GLN A 231 16.10 1.30 -20.46
C GLN A 231 17.62 1.13 -20.35
N ALA A 232 18.14 0.78 -19.18
CA ALA A 232 19.58 0.52 -19.00
C ALA A 232 20.07 -0.58 -19.95
N MET A 233 19.27 -1.62 -20.20
CA MET A 233 19.60 -2.68 -21.16
C MET A 233 19.59 -2.20 -22.61
N ILE A 234 18.63 -1.35 -22.99
CA ILE A 234 18.58 -0.77 -24.34
C ILE A 234 19.82 0.10 -24.56
N ASP A 235 20.13 1.00 -23.63
CA ASP A 235 21.33 1.83 -23.68
C ASP A 235 22.62 0.99 -23.82
N CYS A 236 22.66 -0.14 -23.11
CA CYS A 236 23.81 -1.03 -23.13
C CYS A 236 23.91 -1.89 -24.41
N SER A 237 22.81 -2.08 -25.13
CA SER A 237 22.79 -2.94 -26.32
C SER A 237 23.67 -2.39 -27.46
N ASP A 238 23.70 -1.07 -27.62
CA ASP A 238 24.57 -0.40 -28.60
C ASP A 238 26.05 -0.57 -28.26
N ILE A 239 26.39 -0.58 -26.96
CA ILE A 239 27.76 -0.75 -26.49
C ILE A 239 28.24 -2.17 -26.76
N VAL A 240 27.40 -3.16 -26.43
CA VAL A 240 27.70 -4.58 -26.67
C VAL A 240 27.79 -4.88 -28.17
N ALA A 241 26.91 -4.31 -28.99
CA ALA A 241 26.95 -4.47 -30.45
C ALA A 241 28.26 -3.92 -31.06
N LYS A 242 28.78 -2.81 -30.53
CA LYS A 242 30.02 -2.18 -31.03
C LYS A 242 31.30 -2.81 -30.47
N HIS A 243 31.30 -3.30 -29.24
CA HIS A 243 32.51 -3.70 -28.51
C HIS A 243 32.63 -5.20 -28.21
N SER A 244 31.65 -6.03 -28.57
CA SER A 244 31.70 -7.48 -28.31
C SER A 244 32.32 -8.23 -29.49
N PRO A 245 33.60 -8.68 -29.41
CA PRO A 245 34.21 -9.49 -30.46
C PRO A 245 33.74 -10.96 -30.44
N ASN A 246 32.97 -11.38 -29.43
CA ASN A 246 32.64 -12.80 -29.21
C ASN A 246 31.14 -13.07 -29.36
N LEU A 247 30.79 -13.92 -30.34
CA LEU A 247 29.42 -14.38 -30.60
C LEU A 247 28.73 -14.94 -29.35
N LYS A 248 29.46 -15.65 -28.48
CA LYS A 248 28.89 -16.19 -27.22
C LYS A 248 28.44 -15.09 -26.27
N THR A 249 29.22 -14.01 -26.16
CA THR A 249 28.88 -12.86 -25.31
C THR A 249 27.64 -12.14 -25.85
N THR A 250 27.58 -11.93 -27.16
CA THR A 250 26.45 -11.30 -27.83
C THR A 250 25.16 -12.13 -27.67
N LEU A 251 25.22 -13.45 -27.88
CA LEU A 251 24.06 -14.34 -27.72
C LEU A 251 23.57 -14.37 -26.26
N THR A 252 24.49 -14.40 -25.30
CA THR A 252 24.14 -14.34 -23.86
C THR A 252 23.50 -13.01 -23.50
N PHE A 253 23.97 -11.90 -24.08
CA PHE A 253 23.36 -10.60 -23.91
C PHE A 253 21.97 -10.53 -24.55
N SER A 254 21.78 -11.09 -25.74
CA SER A 254 20.46 -11.21 -26.37
C SER A 254 19.46 -11.96 -25.49
N LEU A 255 19.89 -13.07 -24.87
CA LEU A 255 19.06 -13.81 -23.90
C LEU A 255 18.71 -12.96 -22.66
N LEU A 256 19.65 -12.14 -22.17
CA LEU A 256 19.37 -11.21 -21.07
C LEU A 256 18.33 -10.16 -21.48
N VAL A 257 18.46 -9.56 -22.66
CA VAL A 257 17.51 -8.59 -23.21
C VAL A 257 16.12 -9.22 -23.38
N GLU A 258 16.06 -10.44 -23.92
CA GLU A 258 14.80 -11.16 -24.12
C GLU A 258 14.12 -11.49 -22.80
N ASN A 259 14.86 -12.00 -21.81
CA ASN A 259 14.34 -12.25 -20.46
C ASN A 259 13.80 -10.97 -19.81
N ILE A 260 14.49 -9.85 -19.97
CA ILE A 260 14.07 -8.56 -19.40
C ILE A 260 12.83 -8.02 -20.11
N LYS A 261 12.78 -8.10 -21.45
CA LYS A 261 11.61 -7.69 -22.25
C LYS A 261 10.39 -8.54 -21.93
N GLY A 262 10.56 -9.85 -21.76
CA GLY A 262 9.50 -10.80 -21.41
C GLY A 262 9.05 -10.71 -19.96
N SER A 263 9.88 -10.14 -19.08
CA SER A 263 9.52 -9.97 -17.67
C SER A 263 8.61 -8.76 -17.46
N ASN A 264 7.44 -9.00 -16.88
CA ASN A 264 6.57 -7.93 -16.41
C ASN A 264 6.81 -7.72 -14.90
N ILE A 265 7.77 -6.87 -14.56
CA ILE A 265 8.05 -6.50 -13.17
C ILE A 265 7.00 -5.48 -12.72
N VAL A 266 5.90 -6.00 -12.22
CA VAL A 266 4.77 -5.21 -11.72
C VAL A 266 4.35 -5.70 -10.35
N VAL A 267 3.80 -4.78 -9.57
CA VAL A 267 3.12 -5.07 -8.31
C VAL A 267 1.62 -4.89 -8.51
N THR A 268 0.84 -5.80 -7.97
CA THR A 268 -0.59 -5.93 -8.18
C THR A 268 -1.36 -5.92 -6.87
N GLY A 269 -2.59 -5.42 -6.91
CA GLY A 269 -3.59 -5.65 -5.87
C GLY A 269 -4.20 -7.03 -6.09
N TRP A 270 -3.62 -8.05 -5.46
CA TRP A 270 -4.09 -9.44 -5.53
C TRP A 270 -4.27 -9.98 -6.96
N SER A 271 -3.37 -9.58 -7.87
CA SER A 271 -3.44 -9.89 -9.31
C SER A 271 -4.69 -9.40 -10.05
N MET A 272 -5.54 -8.58 -9.41
CA MET A 272 -6.74 -8.01 -10.04
C MET A 272 -6.44 -6.71 -10.80
N PHE A 273 -5.54 -5.88 -10.27
CA PHE A 273 -5.14 -4.62 -10.90
C PHE A 273 -3.66 -4.34 -10.66
N THR A 274 -3.02 -3.64 -11.59
CA THR A 274 -1.64 -3.18 -11.44
C THR A 274 -1.59 -1.84 -10.73
N ILE A 275 -0.70 -1.70 -9.74
CA ILE A 275 -0.55 -0.47 -8.99
C ILE A 275 0.27 0.54 -9.82
N GLN A 276 -0.43 1.46 -10.48
CA GLN A 276 0.17 2.49 -11.34
C GLN A 276 -0.40 3.87 -11.05
N LYS A 277 0.31 4.93 -11.47
CA LYS A 277 -0.15 6.32 -11.30
C LYS A 277 -1.50 6.60 -11.96
N GLY A 278 -1.82 5.92 -13.06
CA GLY A 278 -3.12 6.05 -13.74
C GLY A 278 -4.32 5.61 -12.87
N PHE A 279 -4.08 4.79 -11.85
CA PHE A 279 -5.11 4.36 -10.91
C PHE A 279 -5.65 5.53 -10.07
N ILE A 280 -4.83 6.55 -9.81
CA ILE A 280 -5.25 7.75 -9.05
C ILE A 280 -6.37 8.48 -9.78
N LEU A 281 -6.19 8.72 -11.08
CA LEU A 281 -7.17 9.43 -11.90
C LEU A 281 -8.49 8.64 -12.01
N SER A 282 -8.39 7.31 -12.11
CA SER A 282 -9.55 6.41 -12.19
C SER A 282 -10.40 6.48 -10.91
N VAL A 283 -9.76 6.40 -9.74
CA VAL A 283 -10.46 6.48 -8.45
C VAL A 283 -11.00 7.88 -8.18
N ALA A 284 -10.25 8.94 -8.53
CA ALA A 284 -10.75 10.30 -8.42
C ALA A 284 -12.01 10.53 -9.27
N GLY A 285 -12.00 10.06 -10.52
CA GLY A 285 -13.18 10.11 -11.39
C GLY A 285 -14.36 9.35 -10.80
N LEU A 286 -14.13 8.13 -10.30
CA LEU A 286 -15.15 7.31 -9.66
C LEU A 286 -15.81 7.99 -8.45
N VAL A 287 -15.01 8.56 -7.55
CA VAL A 287 -15.51 9.25 -6.34
C VAL A 287 -16.29 10.51 -6.72
N MET A 288 -15.80 11.28 -7.70
CA MET A 288 -16.51 12.47 -8.20
C MET A 288 -17.85 12.11 -8.85
N THR A 289 -17.88 11.10 -9.72
CA THR A 289 -19.12 10.61 -10.35
C THR A 289 -20.11 10.13 -9.30
N TYR A 290 -19.67 9.36 -8.31
CA TYR A 290 -20.53 8.92 -7.21
C TYR A 290 -21.08 10.11 -6.41
N GLY A 291 -20.24 11.09 -6.08
CA GLY A 291 -20.68 12.29 -5.36
C GLY A 291 -21.76 13.07 -6.12
N VAL A 292 -21.59 13.25 -7.43
CA VAL A 292 -22.59 13.91 -8.28
C VAL A 292 -23.90 13.12 -8.33
N LEU A 293 -23.83 11.79 -8.51
CA LEU A 293 -25.02 10.94 -8.53
C LEU A 293 -25.78 10.99 -7.20
N MET A 294 -25.07 10.92 -6.07
CA MET A 294 -25.68 11.02 -4.75
C MET A 294 -26.33 12.38 -4.52
N TYR A 295 -25.68 13.47 -4.95
CA TYR A 295 -26.25 14.81 -4.86
C TYR A 295 -27.55 14.95 -5.70
N GLN A 296 -27.56 14.42 -6.92
CA GLN A 296 -28.75 14.42 -7.78
C GLN A 296 -29.89 13.59 -7.17
N MET A 297 -29.57 12.41 -6.60
CA MET A 297 -30.58 11.58 -5.93
C MET A 297 -31.18 12.25 -4.69
N ASP A 298 -30.39 13.05 -3.98
CA ASP A 298 -30.88 13.81 -2.83
C ASP A 298 -31.79 14.96 -3.26
N ALA A 299 -31.40 15.72 -4.29
CA ALA A 299 -32.21 16.79 -4.86
C ALA A 299 -33.58 16.30 -5.37
N LEU A 300 -33.63 15.09 -5.96
CA LEU A 300 -34.87 14.47 -6.41
C LEU A 300 -35.82 14.05 -5.27
N LYS A 301 -35.35 13.89 -4.03
CA LYS A 301 -36.22 13.57 -2.88
C LYS A 301 -36.92 14.80 -2.31
N THR A 302 -36.41 15.99 -2.61
CA THR A 302 -36.94 17.26 -2.11
C THR A 302 -38.00 17.89 -3.02
N GLU A 303 -38.23 17.32 -4.20
CA GLU A 303 -39.35 17.65 -5.12
C GLU A 303 -40.54 16.70 -4.93
#